data_AF-A0A3D5D6U2-F1
#
_entry.id   AF-A0A3D5D6U2-F1
#
_cell.length_a   1.000
_cell.length_b   1.000
_cell.length_c   1.000
_cell.angle_alpha   90.00
_cell.angle_beta   90.00
_cell.angle_gamma   90.00
#
_symmetry.space_group_name_H-M   'P 1'
#
loop_
_entity.id
_entity.type
_entity.pdbx_description
1 polymer ?
#
loop_
_entity_poly.entity_id
_entity_poly.type
_entity_poly.pdbx_seq_one_letter_code
_entity_poly.pdbx_strand_id
1 'polypeptide(L)'
;KCIQDAVQWVQAGNLGKIKVSRGLCYKRRGSIGDIPDTQQVPREVDYNLWLGPAPEKPLTRSRLHYDWHWMWDYGNGDLGNQGIHQMDIARWFLGDMELSPRVWSVGGRLGYKDDGETANTQVIYHDYETAPLIFEVRGLGVKKGSGQRP
;
A
#
# COMPACT_ATOMS: atom_id res chain seq x y z
N LYS A 1 17.98 0.23 -15.96
CA LYS A 1 19.46 0.38 -15.83
C LYS A 1 19.81 0.69 -14.37
N CYS A 2 19.66 1.92 -13.85
CA CYS A 2 20.13 2.25 -12.49
C CYS A 2 19.69 1.33 -11.33
N ILE A 3 18.41 0.95 -11.22
CA ILE A 3 17.95 0.06 -10.12
C ILE A 3 18.46 -1.37 -10.30
N GLN A 4 18.48 -1.90 -11.52
CA GLN A 4 18.98 -3.24 -11.80
C GLN A 4 20.47 -3.34 -11.48
N ASP A 5 21.25 -2.32 -11.86
CA ASP A 5 22.68 -2.25 -11.59
C ASP A 5 22.95 -2.18 -10.08
N ALA A 6 22.14 -1.41 -9.34
CA ALA A 6 22.23 -1.34 -7.88
C ALA A 6 21.87 -2.67 -7.20
N VAL A 7 20.81 -3.34 -7.65
CA VAL A 7 20.43 -4.67 -7.15
C VAL A 7 21.56 -5.67 -7.37
N GLN A 8 22.15 -5.72 -8.58
CA GLN A 8 23.28 -6.60 -8.88
C GLN A 8 24.50 -6.30 -8.00
N TRP A 9 24.82 -5.01 -7.79
CA TRP A 9 25.93 -4.61 -6.95
C TRP A 9 25.74 -5.05 -5.48
N VAL A 10 24.52 -4.93 -4.95
CA VAL A 10 24.20 -5.38 -3.58
C VAL A 10 24.24 -6.90 -3.48
N GLN A 11 23.64 -7.62 -4.43
CA GLN A 11 23.63 -9.09 -4.46
C GLN A 11 25.02 -9.69 -4.68
N ALA A 12 25.93 -8.97 -5.34
CA ALA A 12 27.35 -9.34 -5.43
C ALA A 12 28.11 -9.22 -4.09
N GLY A 13 27.45 -8.82 -3.00
CA GLY A 13 28.01 -8.80 -1.65
C GLY A 13 28.77 -7.51 -1.31
N ASN A 14 28.77 -6.51 -2.19
CA ASN A 14 29.55 -5.28 -1.99
C ASN A 14 29.07 -4.41 -0.81
N LEU A 15 27.80 -4.56 -0.40
CA LEU A 15 27.25 -3.91 0.80
C LEU A 15 27.55 -4.69 2.09
N GLY A 16 28.08 -5.92 1.97
CA GLY A 16 28.17 -6.88 3.06
C GLY A 16 26.83 -7.56 3.38
N LYS A 17 26.75 -8.21 4.55
CA LYS A 17 25.55 -8.94 4.97
C LYS A 17 24.39 -8.00 5.25
N ILE A 18 23.33 -8.09 4.43
CA ILE A 18 22.07 -7.37 4.64
C ILE A 18 21.45 -7.82 5.97
N LYS A 19 20.98 -6.86 6.76
CA LYS A 19 20.32 -7.10 8.06
C LYS A 19 18.82 -6.81 8.04
N VAL A 20 18.41 -5.90 7.16
CA VAL A 20 17.03 -5.48 6.95
C VAL A 20 16.92 -4.83 5.58
N SER A 21 15.82 -5.08 4.87
CA SER A 21 15.40 -4.30 3.72
C SER A 21 14.19 -3.46 4.11
N ARG A 22 14.22 -2.14 3.88
CA ARG A 22 13.15 -1.25 4.32
C ARG A 22 12.61 -0.43 3.16
N GLY A 23 11.32 -0.57 2.88
CA GLY A 23 10.60 0.22 1.88
C GLY A 23 9.58 1.15 2.54
N LEU A 24 9.39 2.34 1.95
CA LEU A 24 8.54 3.39 2.51
C LEU A 24 7.55 3.89 1.47
N CYS A 25 6.28 4.01 1.85
CA CYS A 25 5.23 4.69 1.11
C CYS A 25 4.70 5.85 1.97
N TYR A 26 5.46 6.95 1.99
CA TYR A 26 5.13 8.16 2.76
C TYR A 26 4.52 9.20 1.82
N LYS A 27 3.28 8.95 1.43
CA LYS A 27 2.53 9.78 0.51
C LYS A 27 1.23 10.19 1.18
N ARG A 28 1.07 11.49 1.41
CA ARG A 28 -0.18 12.01 1.93
C ARG A 28 -1.33 11.70 0.97
N ARG A 29 -2.37 11.04 1.48
CA ARG A 29 -3.65 10.84 0.81
C ARG A 29 -4.73 11.49 1.65
N GLY A 30 -5.51 12.39 1.05
CA GLY A 30 -6.63 13.02 1.74
C GLY A 30 -7.74 12.00 2.07
N SER A 31 -8.68 12.44 2.90
CA SER A 31 -9.95 11.74 3.07
C SER A 31 -10.67 11.61 1.73
N ILE A 32 -11.46 10.54 1.56
CA ILE A 32 -12.33 10.35 0.39
C ILE A 32 -13.76 10.89 0.58
N GLY A 33 -14.01 11.56 1.70
CA GLY A 33 -15.34 12.01 2.12
C GLY A 33 -16.07 10.97 2.97
N ASP A 34 -17.15 11.43 3.58
CA ASP A 34 -18.15 10.65 4.32
C ASP A 34 -19.49 10.99 3.65
N ILE A 35 -19.94 10.11 2.75
CA ILE A 35 -21.19 10.33 2.02
C ILE A 35 -22.35 9.60 2.71
N PRO A 36 -23.46 10.30 3.03
CA PRO A 36 -24.54 9.72 3.80
C PRO A 36 -25.37 8.70 3.02
N ASP A 37 -25.37 8.81 1.68
CA ASP A 37 -26.24 8.04 0.79
C ASP A 37 -25.44 7.28 -0.26
N THR A 38 -25.99 6.13 -0.66
CA THR A 38 -25.47 5.33 -1.79
C THR A 38 -25.52 6.14 -3.07
N GLN A 39 -24.40 6.21 -3.78
CA GLN A 39 -24.30 6.89 -5.07
C GLN A 39 -24.92 6.05 -6.18
N GLN A 40 -25.39 6.72 -7.22
CA GLN A 40 -25.79 6.04 -8.45
C GLN A 40 -24.54 5.66 -9.24
N VAL A 41 -24.49 4.41 -9.71
CA VAL A 41 -23.48 3.98 -10.66
C VAL A 41 -23.77 4.70 -11.99
N PRO A 42 -22.76 5.32 -12.65
CA PRO A 42 -22.95 5.91 -13.97
C PRO A 42 -23.52 4.89 -14.96
N ARG A 43 -24.53 5.29 -15.74
CA ARG A 43 -25.23 4.39 -16.66
C ARG A 43 -24.32 3.77 -17.73
N GLU A 44 -23.20 4.43 -18.02
CA GLU A 44 -22.18 3.97 -18.98
C GLU A 44 -21.28 2.86 -18.41
N VAL A 45 -21.39 2.55 -17.12
CA VAL A 45 -20.60 1.52 -16.45
C VAL A 45 -21.46 0.28 -16.23
N ASP A 46 -21.03 -0.84 -16.82
CA ASP A 46 -21.49 -2.16 -16.41
C ASP A 46 -20.91 -2.47 -15.03
N TYR A 47 -21.73 -2.30 -13.99
CA TYR A 47 -21.27 -2.42 -12.62
C TYR A 47 -20.90 -3.85 -12.24
N ASN A 48 -21.65 -4.83 -12.76
CA ASN A 48 -21.36 -6.25 -12.51
C ASN A 48 -19.98 -6.60 -13.10
N LEU A 49 -19.72 -6.19 -14.34
CA LEU A 49 -18.41 -6.37 -14.95
C LEU A 49 -17.29 -5.64 -14.19
N TRP A 50 -17.57 -4.42 -13.71
CA TRP A 50 -16.60 -3.64 -12.93
C TRP A 50 -16.26 -4.30 -11.59
N LEU A 51 -17.25 -4.86 -10.89
CA LEU A 51 -17.08 -5.57 -9.62
C LEU A 51 -16.33 -6.89 -9.79
N GLY A 52 -16.52 -7.57 -10.93
CA GLY A 52 -15.95 -8.89 -11.17
C GLY A 52 -16.42 -9.89 -10.11
N PRO A 53 -15.51 -10.63 -9.43
CA PRO A 53 -15.90 -11.60 -8.41
C PRO A 53 -16.24 -10.97 -7.04
N ALA A 54 -16.09 -9.65 -6.88
CA ALA A 54 -16.37 -8.99 -5.62
C ALA A 54 -17.89 -8.98 -5.31
N PRO A 55 -18.29 -8.99 -4.03
CA PRO A 55 -19.71 -8.92 -3.67
C PRO A 55 -20.39 -7.68 -4.25
N GLU A 56 -21.61 -7.85 -4.77
CA GLU A 56 -22.41 -6.70 -5.19
C GLU A 56 -22.85 -5.89 -3.97
N LYS A 57 -22.33 -4.67 -3.86
CA LYS A 57 -22.65 -3.71 -2.80
C LYS A 57 -23.04 -2.37 -3.41
N PRO A 58 -23.91 -1.59 -2.75
CA PRO A 58 -24.18 -0.22 -3.19
C PRO A 58 -22.90 0.61 -3.27
N LEU A 59 -22.87 1.59 -4.18
CA LEU A 59 -21.73 2.48 -4.33
C LEU A 59 -21.65 3.45 -3.15
N THR A 60 -20.80 3.17 -2.17
CA THR A 60 -20.61 3.98 -0.94
C THR A 60 -19.38 4.90 -0.99
N ARG A 61 -18.97 5.31 -2.20
CA ARG A 61 -17.83 6.23 -2.39
C ARG A 61 -18.12 7.32 -3.39
N SER A 62 -17.54 8.50 -3.13
CA SER A 62 -17.65 9.67 -3.99
C SER A 62 -17.15 9.42 -5.43
N ARG A 63 -15.98 8.80 -5.60
CA ARG A 63 -15.41 8.52 -6.93
C ARG A 63 -15.32 7.02 -7.20
N LEU A 64 -16.18 6.53 -8.08
CA LEU A 64 -16.23 5.13 -8.53
C LEU A 64 -14.84 4.59 -8.91
N HIS A 65 -14.13 5.28 -9.82
CA HIS A 65 -12.90 4.78 -10.46
C HIS A 65 -11.59 5.03 -9.71
N TYR A 66 -11.60 5.80 -8.62
CA TYR A 66 -10.37 6.04 -7.86
C TYR A 66 -10.49 5.64 -6.39
N ASP A 67 -11.62 5.91 -5.73
CA ASP A 67 -11.72 5.68 -4.29
C ASP A 67 -11.86 4.20 -3.93
N TRP A 68 -12.02 3.31 -4.92
CA TRP A 68 -12.03 1.85 -4.73
C TRP A 68 -10.75 1.32 -4.07
N HIS A 69 -9.60 2.01 -4.24
CA HIS A 69 -8.36 1.64 -3.57
C HIS A 69 -8.53 1.56 -2.06
N TRP A 70 -9.46 2.34 -1.49
CA TRP A 70 -9.63 2.46 -0.04
C TRP A 70 -10.70 1.54 0.56
N MET A 71 -11.33 0.69 -0.25
CA MET A 71 -12.38 -0.24 0.15
C MET A 71 -11.84 -1.66 0.18
N TRP A 72 -12.17 -2.46 1.21
CA TRP A 72 -11.58 -3.79 1.38
C TRP A 72 -11.93 -4.77 0.26
N ASP A 73 -13.12 -4.65 -0.33
CA ASP A 73 -13.56 -5.58 -1.38
C ASP A 73 -12.81 -5.36 -2.71
N TYR A 74 -12.24 -4.17 -2.92
CA TYR A 74 -11.70 -3.75 -4.23
C TYR A 74 -10.22 -3.41 -4.18
N GLY A 75 -9.70 -3.04 -3.01
CA GLY A 75 -8.35 -2.54 -2.84
C GLY A 75 -7.78 -2.81 -1.44
N ASN A 76 -6.56 -2.33 -1.24
CA ASN A 76 -5.75 -2.54 -0.03
C ASN A 76 -4.99 -1.25 0.34
N GLY A 77 -5.55 -0.12 -0.05
CA GLY A 77 -5.02 1.21 0.22
C GLY A 77 -3.74 1.56 -0.54
N ASP A 78 -2.90 2.39 0.07
CA ASP A 78 -1.73 2.94 -0.60
C ASP A 78 -0.63 1.88 -0.68
N LEU A 79 -0.78 0.80 0.11
CA LEU A 79 0.00 -0.41 -0.05
C LEU A 79 -0.08 -0.93 -1.48
N GLY A 80 -1.26 -1.24 -2.02
CA GLY A 80 -1.34 -1.74 -3.39
C GLY A 80 -1.35 -0.66 -4.46
N ASN A 81 -1.80 0.55 -4.16
CA ASN A 81 -1.79 1.66 -5.13
C ASN A 81 -0.36 2.08 -5.51
N GLN A 82 0.53 2.25 -4.52
CA GLN A 82 1.91 2.71 -4.76
C GLN A 82 2.93 1.84 -4.06
N GLY A 83 2.71 1.53 -2.78
CA GLY A 83 3.68 0.88 -1.91
C GLY A 83 4.21 -0.45 -2.46
N ILE A 84 3.39 -1.20 -3.19
CA ILE A 84 3.75 -2.52 -3.73
C ILE A 84 4.93 -2.43 -4.70
N HIS A 85 5.03 -1.33 -5.45
CA HIS A 85 6.15 -1.11 -6.37
C HIS A 85 7.46 -0.91 -5.61
N GLN A 86 7.46 -0.13 -4.52
CA GLN A 86 8.66 0.05 -3.69
C GLN A 86 8.98 -1.19 -2.86
N MET A 87 7.95 -1.92 -2.41
CA MET A 87 8.11 -3.18 -1.68
C MET A 87 8.78 -4.23 -2.57
N ASP A 88 8.37 -4.34 -3.83
CA ASP A 88 8.97 -5.28 -4.77
C ASP A 88 10.43 -4.94 -5.06
N ILE A 89 10.76 -3.64 -5.23
CA ILE A 89 12.15 -3.20 -5.36
C ILE A 89 12.97 -3.57 -4.10
N ALA A 90 12.43 -3.33 -2.90
CA ALA A 90 13.08 -3.70 -1.65
C ALA A 90 13.31 -5.22 -1.53
N ARG A 91 12.41 -6.03 -2.09
CA ARG A 91 12.57 -7.48 -2.21
C ARG A 91 13.64 -7.86 -3.25
N TRP A 92 13.70 -7.17 -4.39
CA TRP A 92 14.76 -7.43 -5.39
C TRP A 92 16.15 -7.26 -4.81
N PHE A 93 16.37 -6.27 -3.93
CA PHE A 93 17.66 -6.10 -3.24
C PHE A 93 18.04 -7.28 -2.33
N LEU A 94 17.07 -8.04 -1.84
CA LEU A 94 17.32 -9.27 -1.07
C LEU A 94 17.67 -10.45 -1.98
N GLY A 95 17.18 -10.46 -3.22
CA GLY A 95 17.34 -11.60 -4.14
C GLY A 95 16.35 -12.75 -3.89
N ASP A 96 15.45 -12.58 -2.92
CA ASP A 96 14.40 -13.54 -2.61
C ASP A 96 13.25 -13.40 -3.64
N MET A 97 13.19 -14.32 -4.60
CA MET A 97 12.20 -14.29 -5.69
C MET A 97 10.88 -14.98 -5.33
N GLU A 98 10.88 -15.78 -4.28
CA GLU A 98 9.72 -16.52 -3.80
C GLU A 98 8.80 -15.65 -2.91
N LEU A 99 7.65 -16.22 -2.56
CA LEU A 99 6.77 -15.62 -1.56
C LEU A 99 7.44 -15.62 -0.18
N SER A 100 7.18 -14.56 0.59
CA SER A 100 7.62 -14.54 1.99
C SER A 100 6.97 -15.69 2.76
N PRO A 101 7.74 -16.48 3.53
CA PRO A 101 7.19 -17.62 4.25
C PRO A 101 6.22 -17.20 5.36
N ARG A 102 6.37 -15.98 5.89
CA ARG A 102 5.50 -15.44 6.94
C ARG A 102 5.36 -13.93 6.76
N VAL A 103 4.12 -13.45 6.88
CA VAL A 103 3.80 -12.03 6.81
C VAL A 103 2.93 -11.65 8.00
N TRP A 104 3.20 -10.51 8.61
CA TRP A 104 2.26 -9.87 9.52
C TRP A 104 2.19 -8.38 9.24
N SER A 105 1.04 -7.79 9.54
CA SER A 105 0.85 -6.35 9.41
C SER A 105 0.03 -5.83 10.58
N VAL A 106 0.35 -4.61 11.00
CA VAL A 106 -0.45 -3.83 11.94
C VAL A 106 -0.70 -2.46 11.34
N GLY A 107 -1.95 -2.00 11.38
CA GLY A 107 -2.31 -0.73 10.81
C GLY A 107 -3.79 -0.39 10.98
N GLY A 108 -4.16 0.80 10.54
CA GLY A 108 -5.54 1.26 10.57
C GLY A 108 -5.77 2.49 9.71
N ARG A 109 -7.05 2.84 9.58
CA ARG A 109 -7.50 4.12 9.00
C ARG A 109 -7.49 5.17 10.12
N LEU A 110 -6.41 5.94 10.21
CA LEU A 110 -6.17 6.88 11.29
C LEU A 110 -6.37 8.32 10.83
N GLY A 111 -6.82 9.20 11.74
CA GLY A 111 -6.91 10.65 11.52
C GLY A 111 -8.04 11.13 10.61
N TYR A 112 -8.77 10.23 9.97
CA TYR A 112 -9.95 10.52 9.15
C TYR A 112 -11.18 9.83 9.73
N LYS A 113 -12.33 10.51 9.64
CA LYS A 113 -13.65 9.88 9.70
C LYS A 113 -14.22 10.01 8.30
N ASP A 114 -14.14 8.92 7.55
CA ASP A 114 -14.46 8.88 6.13
C ASP A 114 -14.84 7.47 5.70
N ASP A 115 -15.31 7.31 4.47
CA ASP A 115 -15.79 6.02 3.95
C ASP A 115 -14.66 5.01 3.67
N GLY A 116 -13.40 5.39 3.89
CA GLY A 116 -12.25 4.53 3.62
C GLY A 116 -12.07 3.47 4.71
N GLU A 117 -11.97 2.21 4.30
CA GLU A 117 -11.86 1.07 5.22
C GLU A 117 -10.41 0.57 5.38
N THR A 118 -9.63 0.64 4.29
CA THR A 118 -8.23 0.17 4.27
C THR A 118 -7.32 1.10 5.08
N ALA A 119 -6.24 0.52 5.62
CA ALA A 119 -5.29 1.27 6.42
C ALA A 119 -4.59 2.37 5.61
N ASN A 120 -4.54 3.58 6.20
CA ASN A 120 -3.70 4.67 5.68
C ASN A 120 -2.36 4.76 6.43
N THR A 121 -2.24 4.06 7.56
CA THR A 121 -1.03 3.98 8.37
C THR A 121 -0.85 2.53 8.77
N GLN A 122 0.22 1.90 8.28
CA GLN A 122 0.48 0.48 8.51
C GLN A 122 1.97 0.15 8.44
N VAL A 123 2.37 -0.85 9.22
CA VAL A 123 3.67 -1.52 9.15
C VAL A 123 3.42 -2.95 8.69
N ILE A 124 4.23 -3.42 7.75
CA ILE A 124 4.22 -4.79 7.24
C ILE A 124 5.60 -5.38 7.46
N TYR A 125 5.64 -6.63 7.90
CA TYR A 125 6.86 -7.41 8.03
C TYR A 125 6.76 -8.67 7.18
N HIS A 126 7.80 -8.92 6.41
CA HIS A 126 8.02 -10.14 5.66
C HIS A 126 9.28 -10.85 6.19
N ASP A 127 9.13 -12.12 6.52
CA ASP A 127 10.18 -12.97 7.09
C ASP A 127 11.01 -13.67 6.01
N TYR A 128 11.62 -12.91 5.10
CA TYR A 128 12.46 -13.52 4.06
C TYR A 128 13.75 -14.11 4.64
N GLU A 129 14.27 -15.17 4.00
CA GLU A 129 15.45 -15.90 4.46
C GLU A 129 16.71 -15.04 4.47
N THR A 130 16.91 -14.20 3.44
CA THR A 130 18.11 -13.35 3.33
C THR A 130 18.16 -12.31 4.46
N ALA A 131 17.07 -11.58 4.65
CA ALA A 131 16.85 -10.64 5.74
C ALA A 131 15.37 -10.22 5.79
N PRO A 132 14.84 -9.78 6.95
CA PRO A 132 13.48 -9.29 7.01
C PRO A 132 13.28 -8.05 6.12
N LEU A 133 12.13 -8.01 5.43
CA LEU A 133 11.66 -6.82 4.73
C LEU A 133 10.58 -6.14 5.57
N ILE A 134 10.82 -4.88 5.92
CA ILE A 134 9.86 -4.02 6.63
C ILE A 134 9.34 -2.99 5.64
N PHE A 135 8.02 -2.90 5.51
CA PHE A 135 7.39 -1.86 4.70
C PHE A 135 6.50 -0.99 5.56
N GLU A 136 6.50 0.32 5.28
CA GLU A 136 5.66 1.26 6.02
C GLU A 136 4.86 2.11 5.06
N VAL A 137 3.55 2.19 5.31
CA VAL A 137 2.66 3.14 4.65
C VAL A 137 2.30 4.22 5.66
N ARG A 138 2.42 5.48 5.24
CA ARG A 138 2.01 6.64 6.02
C ARG A 138 1.31 7.65 5.10
N GLY A 139 -0.02 7.67 5.22
CA GLY A 139 -0.92 8.54 4.47
C GLY A 139 -1.22 9.88 5.14
N LEU A 140 -0.80 10.04 6.40
CA LEU A 140 -1.02 11.26 7.17
C LEU A 140 0.09 12.29 6.94
N GLY A 141 -0.30 13.56 6.87
CA GLY A 141 0.65 14.66 6.80
C GLY A 141 1.32 14.89 8.15
N VAL A 142 2.62 15.13 8.13
CA VAL A 142 3.37 15.61 9.31
C VAL A 142 3.31 17.14 9.33
N LYS A 143 2.96 17.75 10.48
CA LYS A 143 3.07 19.21 10.63
C LYS A 143 4.54 19.61 10.47
N LYS A 144 4.83 20.54 9.54
CA LYS A 144 6.17 21.10 9.35
C LYS A 144 6.66 21.67 10.69
N GLY A 145 7.83 21.21 11.16
CA GLY A 145 8.42 21.64 12.44
C GLY A 145 8.03 20.83 13.68
N SER A 146 7.25 19.75 13.55
CA SER A 146 6.82 18.93 14.69
C SER A 146 7.89 17.99 15.27
N GLY A 147 9.10 17.95 14.69
CA GLY A 147 10.15 17.01 15.10
C GLY A 147 9.83 15.54 14.79
N GLN A 148 8.63 15.23 14.32
CA GLN A 148 8.28 13.91 13.81
C GLN A 148 8.98 13.72 12.47
N ARG A 149 9.87 12.71 12.40
CA ARG A 149 10.54 12.35 11.14
C ARG A 149 9.46 11.96 10.11
N PRO A 150 9.60 12.45 8.85
CA PRO A 150 8.66 12.13 7.77
C PRO A 150 8.41 10.62 7.68
#